data_AF-A0A1W9TUM0-F1
#
_entry.id   AF-A0A1W9TUM0-F1
#
_cell.length_a   1.000
_cell.length_b   1.000
_cell.length_c   1.000
_cell.angle_alpha   90.00
_cell.angle_beta   90.00
_cell.angle_gamma   90.00
#
_symmetry.space_group_name_H-M   'P 1'
#
loop_
_entity.id
_entity.type
_entity.pdbx_description
1 polymer ?
#
loop_
_entity_poly.entity_id
_entity_poly.type
_entity_poly.pdbx_seq_one_letter_code
_entity_poly.pdbx_strand_id
1 'polypeptide(L)' 'MNLLQSIHELPKMEKIKVMEFLWEDLTLEEKKYKSPNWHKDALAETEKRMAVGKEKIIDWSDAKQFLRNEFK' A
#
# COMPACT_ATOMS: atom_id res chain seq x y z
N MET A 1 -8.92 -14.91 29.64
CA MET A 1 -9.67 -14.49 28.44
C MET A 1 -8.73 -14.63 27.25
N ASN A 2 -9.16 -15.25 26.15
CA ASN A 2 -8.31 -15.46 24.97
C ASN A 2 -8.19 -14.14 24.17
N LEU A 3 -6.97 -13.73 23.80
CA LEU A 3 -6.71 -12.50 23.04
C LEU A 3 -7.58 -12.39 21.76
N LEU A 4 -7.72 -13.50 21.03
CA LEU A 4 -8.56 -13.53 19.82
C LEU A 4 -10.03 -13.33 20.13
N GLN A 5 -10.49 -13.81 21.29
CA GLN A 5 -11.85 -13.62 21.75
C GLN A 5 -12.11 -12.16 22.14
N SER A 6 -11.15 -11.51 22.82
CA SER A 6 -11.23 -10.08 23.13
C SER A 6 -11.25 -9.20 21.87
N ILE A 7 -10.47 -9.54 20.84
CA ILE A 7 -10.51 -8.84 19.54
C ILE A 7 -11.86 -9.08 18.84
N HIS A 8 -12.41 -10.29 18.91
CA HIS A 8 -13.69 -10.61 18.28
C HIS A 8 -14.85 -9.78 18.86
N GLU A 9 -14.82 -9.49 20.16
CA GLU A 9 -15.82 -8.69 20.87
C GLU A 9 -15.75 -7.18 20.57
N LEU A 10 -14.66 -6.70 19.95
CA LEU A 10 -14.52 -5.29 19.61
C LEU A 10 -15.52 -4.83 18.51
N PRO A 11 -16.05 -3.60 18.61
CA PRO A 11 -16.74 -2.94 17.51
C PRO A 11 -15.84 -2.84 16.26
N LYS A 12 -16.45 -2.76 15.07
CA LYS A 12 -15.72 -2.71 13.79
C LYS A 12 -14.64 -1.62 13.75
N MET A 13 -14.95 -0.42 14.25
CA MET A 13 -13.99 0.68 14.28
C MET A 13 -12.78 0.40 15.18
N GLU A 14 -12.99 -0.23 16.33
CA GLU A 14 -11.90 -0.59 17.24
C GLU A 14 -11.04 -1.72 16.66
N LYS A 15 -11.64 -2.67 15.94
CA LYS A 15 -10.88 -3.68 15.18
C LYS A 15 -9.99 -3.05 14.12
N ILE A 16 -10.48 -2.03 13.41
CA ILE A 16 -9.69 -1.30 12.40
C ILE A 16 -8.52 -0.56 13.06
N LYS A 17 -8.75 0.15 14.17
CA LYS A 17 -7.67 0.82 14.91
C LYS A 17 -6.60 -0.16 15.40
N VAL A 18 -7.01 -1.33 15.91
CA VAL A 18 -6.06 -2.38 16.31
C VAL A 18 -5.27 -2.88 15.11
N MET A 19 -5.91 -3.08 13.97
CA MET A 19 -5.23 -3.47 12.73
C MET A 19 -4.22 -2.41 12.28
N GLU A 20 -4.59 -1.13 12.31
CA GLU A 20 -3.70 -0.02 11.94
C GLU A 20 -2.51 0.09 12.89
N PHE A 21 -2.75 0.01 14.19
CA PHE A 21 -1.69 0.02 15.21
C PHE A 21 -0.72 -1.16 15.03
N LEU A 22 -1.24 -2.37 14.84
CA LEU A 22 -0.40 -3.55 14.60
C LEU A 22 0.37 -3.43 13.29
N TRP A 23 -0.25 -2.90 12.24
CA TRP A 23 0.42 -2.65 10.97
C TRP A 23 1.58 -1.67 11.14
N GLU A 24 1.36 -0.54 11.81
CA GLU A 24 2.40 0.44 12.10
C GLU A 24 3.52 -0.18 12.95
N ASP A 25 3.19 -0.83 14.06
CA ASP A 25 4.16 -1.46 14.96
C ASP A 25 5.05 -2.51 14.25
N LEU A 26 4.43 -3.35 13.41
CA LEU A 26 5.14 -4.38 12.64
C LEU A 26 5.96 -3.80 11.47
N THR A 27 5.56 -2.66 10.92
CA THR A 27 6.24 -2.04 9.77
C THR A 27 7.35 -1.06 10.20
N LEU A 28 7.32 -0.53 11.43
CA LEU A 28 8.35 0.37 11.96
C LEU A 28 9.73 -0.29 12.10
N GLU A 29 9.83 -1.63 12.09
CA GLU A 29 11.10 -2.36 11.90
C GLU A 29 11.65 -2.30 10.46
N GLU A 30 11.22 -1.32 9.66
CA GLU A 30 11.61 -0.99 8.28
C GLU A 30 13.13 -0.99 8.02
N LYS A 31 13.97 -0.90 9.05
CA LYS A 31 15.43 -1.04 8.93
C LYS A 31 15.89 -2.39 8.38
N LYS A 32 15.05 -3.44 8.40
CA LYS A 32 15.41 -4.76 7.84
C LYS A 32 15.03 -4.96 6.37
N TYR A 33 14.06 -4.22 5.84
CA TYR A 33 13.58 -4.46 4.48
C TYR A 33 14.24 -3.51 3.48
N LYS A 34 15.36 -3.95 2.89
CA LYS A 34 15.98 -3.22 1.79
C LYS A 34 15.07 -3.29 0.57
N SER A 35 14.72 -2.13 0.01
CA SER A 35 14.08 -2.08 -1.31
C SER A 35 14.90 -2.91 -2.31
N PRO A 36 14.27 -3.68 -3.21
CA PRO A 36 14.98 -4.39 -4.26
C PRO A 36 15.83 -3.44 -5.10
N ASN A 37 16.98 -3.91 -5.60
CA ASN A 37 17.88 -3.09 -6.40
C ASN A 37 17.20 -2.46 -7.62
N TRP A 38 16.23 -3.15 -8.24
CA TRP A 38 15.50 -2.66 -9.40
C TRP A 38 14.56 -1.48 -9.09
N HIS A 39 14.18 -1.29 -7.82
CA HIS A 39 13.15 -0.31 -7.45
C HIS A 39 13.58 1.12 -7.79
N LYS A 40 14.85 1.46 -7.51
CA LYS A 40 15.41 2.76 -7.84
C LYS A 40 15.41 3.02 -9.36
N ASP A 41 15.79 2.00 -10.13
CA ASP A 41 15.88 2.12 -11.58
C ASP A 41 14.49 2.30 -12.21
N ALA A 42 13.49 1.55 -11.74
CA ALA A 42 12.11 1.68 -12.20
C ALA A 42 11.50 3.06 -11.90
N LEU A 43 11.79 3.62 -10.72
CA LEU A 43 11.37 4.99 -10.36
C LEU A 43 12.03 6.02 -11.28
N ALA A 44 13.35 5.95 -11.45
CA ALA A 44 14.08 6.87 -12.31
C ALA A 44 13.65 6.79 -13.79
N GLU A 45 13.31 5.59 -14.27
CA GLU A 45 12.77 5.42 -15.61
C GLU A 45 11.39 6.06 -15.76
N THR A 46 10.52 5.87 -14.76
CA THR A 46 9.18 6.46 -14.73
C THR A 46 9.24 7.99 -14.68
N GLU A 47 10.12 8.56 -13.85
CA GLU A 47 10.34 10.01 -13.79
C GLU A 47 10.81 10.58 -15.14
N LYS A 48 11.75 9.89 -15.81
CA LYS A 48 12.18 10.28 -17.16
C LYS A 48 11.03 10.26 -18.16
N ARG A 49 10.20 9.21 -18.15
CA ARG A 49 9.01 9.10 -19.04
C ARG A 49 8.01 10.21 -18.75
N MET A 50 7.77 10.53 -17.47
CA MET A 50 6.90 11.63 -17.07
C MET A 50 7.43 12.98 -17.57
N ALA A 51 8.74 13.24 -17.43
CA ALA A 51 9.36 14.49 -17.86
C ALA A 51 9.26 14.72 -19.38
N VAL A 52 9.25 13.66 -20.18
CA VAL A 52 9.06 13.74 -21.64
C VAL A 52 7.60 13.58 -22.09
N GLY A 53 6.64 13.61 -21.16
CA GLY A 53 5.20 13.54 -21.44
C GLY A 53 4.71 12.16 -21.90
N LYS A 54 5.49 11.09 -21.66
CA LYS A 54 5.14 9.71 -21.98
C LYS A 54 4.37 8.99 -20.87
N GLU A 55 4.26 9.59 -19.69
CA GLU A 55 3.46 9.10 -18.57
C GLU A 55 2.33 10.09 -18.27
N LYS A 56 1.19 9.58 -17.80
CA LYS A 56 0.04 10.43 -17.43
C LYS A 56 -0.29 10.26 -15.96
N ILE A 57 -0.43 11.38 -15.26
CA ILE A 57 -1.00 11.39 -13.93
C ILE A 57 -2.50 11.16 -14.07
N ILE A 58 -3.01 10.14 -13.39
CA ILE A 58 -4.42 9.77 -13.35
C ILE A 58 -4.88 9.77 -11.90
N ASP A 59 -6.14 10.14 -11.66
CA ASP A 59 -6.73 9.99 -10.34
C ASP A 59 -6.74 8.53 -9.91
N TRP A 60 -6.51 8.28 -8.61
CA TRP A 60 -6.42 6.93 -8.08
C TRP A 60 -7.72 6.12 -8.25
N SER A 61 -8.88 6.78 -8.18
CA SER A 61 -10.17 6.13 -8.38
C SER A 61 -10.33 5.66 -9.83
N ASP A 62 -9.93 6.49 -10.79
CA ASP A 62 -9.98 6.19 -12.23
C ASP A 62 -8.97 5.09 -12.61
N ALA A 63 -7.75 5.15 -12.09
CA ALA A 63 -6.73 4.12 -12.31
C ALA A 63 -7.21 2.74 -11.86
N LYS A 64 -7.82 2.66 -10.67
CA LYS A 64 -8.41 1.42 -10.16
C LYS A 64 -9.54 0.91 -11.05
N GLN A 65 -10.36 1.80 -11.62
CA GLN A 65 -11.44 1.39 -12.52
C GLN A 65 -10.88 0.86 -13.84
N PHE A 66 -9.88 1.53 -14.41
CA PHE A 66 -9.18 1.09 -15.61
C PHE A 66 -8.62 -0.32 -15.45
N LEU A 67 -7.86 -0.58 -14.39
CA LEU A 67 -7.27 -1.90 -14.12
C LEU A 67 -8.33 -2.99 -13.97
N ARG A 68 -9.43 -2.72 -13.27
CA ARG A 68 -10.55 -3.67 -13.14
C ARG A 68 -11.24 -3.97 -14.47
N ASN A 69 -11.23 -3.03 -15.40
CA ASN A 69 -11.82 -3.21 -16.72
C ASN A 69 -10.88 -3.97 -17.66
N GLU A 70 -9.57 -3.72 -17.60
CA GLU A 70 -8.58 -4.41 -18.43
C GLU A 70 -8.36 -5.87 -18.04
N PHE A 71 -8.34 -6.17 -16.73
CA PHE A 71 -8.04 -7.51 -16.22
C PHE A 71 -9.29 -8.29 -15.79
N LYS A 72 -10.41 -8.07 -16.49
CA LYS A 72 -11.69 -8.75 -16.22
C LYS A 72 -11.69 -10.23 -16.62
#